data_AF-A0A7S0WBK9-F1
#
_entry.id   AF-A0A7S0WBK9-F1
#
_cell.length_a   1.000
_cell.length_b   1.000
_cell.length_c   1.000
_cell.angle_alpha   90.00
_cell.angle_beta   90.00
_cell.angle_gamma   90.00
#
_symmetry.space_group_name_H-M   'P 1'
#
loop_
_entity.id
_entity.type
_entity.pdbx_description
1 polymer ?
#
loop_
_entity_poly.entity_id
_entity_poly.type
_entity_poly.pdbx_seq_one_letter_code
_entity_poly.pdbx_strand_id
1 'polypeptide(L)'
;ELLRGAGGILLTRSGARFANELGTRDYVSARMQEEDPSKLDFVLLLNEKAASEANKHVPLYMKKNLLKKFDSLPQLTGWMAARGSIDELVLSSTLQRYNADAQNG
;
A
#
# COMPACT_ATOMS: atom_id res chain seq x y z
N GLU A 1 -6.77 6.92 8.30
CA GLU A 1 -7.43 7.49 7.10
C GLU A 1 -6.54 8.45 6.33
N LEU A 2 -5.79 9.33 7.01
CA LEU A 2 -4.95 10.36 6.37
C LEU A 2 -4.01 9.86 5.26
N LEU A 3 -3.29 8.75 5.48
CA LEU A 3 -2.38 8.18 4.48
C LEU A 3 -3.13 7.56 3.28
N ARG A 4 -4.36 7.07 3.47
CA ARG A 4 -5.19 6.54 2.38
C ARG A 4 -5.76 7.67 1.53
N GLY A 5 -6.23 8.74 2.19
CA GLY A 5 -6.72 9.95 1.51
C GLY A 5 -5.63 10.70 0.71
N ALA A 6 -4.37 10.59 1.11
CA ALA A 6 -3.24 11.14 0.37
C ALA A 6 -2.88 10.37 -0.91
N GLY A 7 -3.51 9.20 -1.16
CA GLY A 7 -3.21 8.35 -2.30
C GLY A 7 -2.39 7.10 -1.95
N GLY A 8 -2.48 6.63 -0.70
CA GLY A 8 -1.93 5.33 -0.30
C GLY A 8 -2.82 4.18 -0.71
N ILE A 9 -2.22 3.15 -1.31
CA ILE A 9 -2.92 1.93 -1.74
C ILE A 9 -2.70 0.78 -0.76
N LEU A 10 -3.72 -0.06 -0.62
CA LEU A 10 -3.68 -1.25 0.23
C LEU A 10 -3.44 -2.49 -0.62
N LEU A 11 -2.34 -3.17 -0.31
CA LEU A 11 -1.92 -4.38 -0.99
C LEU A 11 -2.00 -5.56 -0.05
N THR A 12 -2.42 -6.70 -0.59
CA THR A 12 -2.23 -7.99 0.05
C THR A 12 -0.77 -8.39 0.01
N ARG A 13 -0.42 -9.48 0.71
CA ARG A 13 0.91 -10.10 0.68
C ARG A 13 1.40 -10.48 -0.72
N SER A 14 0.47 -10.75 -1.65
CA SER A 14 0.79 -11.07 -3.05
C SER A 14 1.05 -9.84 -3.91
N GLY A 15 0.85 -8.63 -3.38
CA GLY A 15 1.01 -7.38 -4.11
C GLY A 15 -0.23 -6.94 -4.90
N ALA A 16 -1.38 -7.59 -4.69
CA ALA A 16 -2.65 -7.24 -5.32
C ALA A 16 -3.43 -6.23 -4.47
N ARG A 17 -4.16 -5.31 -5.11
CA ARG A 17 -5.17 -4.49 -4.44
C ARG A 17 -6.41 -5.31 -4.14
N PHE A 18 -6.99 -5.11 -2.96
CA PHE A 18 -8.18 -5.83 -2.53
C PHE A 18 -9.35 -4.92 -2.13
N ALA A 19 -9.09 -3.65 -1.82
CA ALA A 19 -10.13 -2.72 -1.37
C ALA A 19 -9.98 -1.36 -2.03
N ASN A 20 -11.08 -0.61 -2.06
CA ASN A 20 -11.06 0.81 -2.29
C ASN A 20 -10.68 1.52 -0.98
N GLU A 21 -9.52 2.16 -0.96
CA GLU A 21 -8.90 2.75 0.22
C GLU A 21 -9.61 4.02 0.71
N LEU A 22 -10.40 4.64 -0.19
CA LEU A 22 -11.29 5.78 0.10
C LEU A 22 -12.65 5.34 0.66
N GLY A 23 -12.91 4.03 0.75
CA GLY A 23 -14.11 3.50 1.40
C GLY A 23 -14.15 3.77 2.90
N THR A 24 -15.29 3.49 3.52
CA THR A 24 -15.47 3.62 4.97
C THR A 24 -14.53 2.69 5.74
N ARG A 25 -14.27 3.01 7.01
CA ARG A 25 -13.44 2.18 7.89
C ARG A 25 -13.96 0.74 7.97
N ASP A 26 -15.26 0.58 8.19
CA ASP A 26 -15.91 -0.73 8.27
C ASP A 26 -15.79 -1.51 6.97
N TYR A 27 -15.92 -0.86 5.81
CA TYR A 27 -15.70 -1.51 4.52
C TYR A 27 -14.28 -2.05 4.38
N VAL A 28 -13.26 -1.22 4.67
CA VAL A 28 -11.86 -1.63 4.54
C VAL A 28 -11.53 -2.76 5.53
N SER A 29 -12.02 -2.66 6.77
CA SER A 29 -11.83 -3.71 7.78
C SER A 29 -12.52 -5.03 7.41
N ALA A 30 -13.73 -4.98 6.86
CA ALA A 30 -14.43 -6.16 6.35
C ALA A 30 -13.64 -6.81 5.20
N ARG A 31 -13.18 -6.00 4.22
CA ARG A 31 -12.34 -6.48 3.12
C ARG A 31 -11.04 -7.10 3.61
N MET A 32 -10.38 -6.50 4.61
CA MET A 32 -9.19 -7.09 5.24
C MET A 32 -9.49 -8.47 5.85
N GLN A 33 -10.63 -8.60 6.53
CA GLN A 33 -11.02 -9.85 7.15
C GLN A 33 -11.44 -10.92 6.12
N GLU A 34 -12.02 -10.53 5.00
CA GLU A 34 -12.36 -11.42 3.89
C GLU A 34 -11.10 -11.94 3.17
N GLU A 35 -10.11 -11.08 2.94
CA GLU A 35 -8.88 -11.46 2.24
C GLU A 35 -7.95 -12.33 3.09
N ASP A 36 -7.76 -11.97 4.37
CA ASP A 36 -6.92 -12.74 5.28
C ASP A 36 -7.46 -12.69 6.71
N PRO A 37 -8.46 -13.52 7.03
CA PRO A 37 -9.06 -13.57 8.36
C PRO A 37 -8.08 -14.03 9.45
N SER A 38 -6.92 -14.57 9.06
CA SER A 38 -6.00 -15.25 9.96
C SER A 38 -4.79 -14.41 10.36
N LYS A 39 -4.16 -13.69 9.41
CA LYS A 39 -2.94 -12.92 9.68
C LYS A 39 -3.13 -11.41 9.61
N LEU A 40 -4.19 -10.94 8.92
CA LEU A 40 -4.47 -9.52 8.69
C LEU A 40 -3.21 -8.72 8.27
N ASP A 41 -2.34 -9.34 7.47
CA ASP A 41 -1.04 -8.77 7.10
C ASP A 41 -1.14 -8.09 5.74
N PHE A 42 -1.30 -6.77 5.76
CA PHE A 42 -1.48 -5.92 4.60
C PHE A 42 -0.38 -4.87 4.51
N VAL A 43 -0.05 -4.48 3.28
CA VAL A 43 0.95 -3.46 3.00
C VAL A 43 0.25 -2.19 2.56
N LEU A 44 0.46 -1.10 3.29
CA LEU A 44 0.09 0.24 2.85
C LEU A 44 1.26 0.83 2.08
N LEU A 45 1.08 1.01 0.77
CA LEU A 45 2.08 1.58 -0.10
C LEU A 45 1.71 3.03 -0.45
N LEU A 46 2.69 3.93 -0.32
CA LEU A 46 2.55 5.34 -0.67
C LEU A 46 3.47 5.64 -1.85
N ASN A 47 2.95 6.31 -2.87
CA ASN A 47 3.80 6.88 -3.91
C ASN A 47 4.47 8.18 -3.39
N GLU A 48 5.47 8.67 -4.12
CA GLU A 48 6.23 9.85 -3.72
C GLU A 48 5.34 11.10 -3.56
N LYS A 49 4.36 11.28 -4.45
CA LYS A 49 3.39 12.38 -4.39
C LYS A 49 2.57 12.34 -3.10
N ALA A 50 2.01 11.18 -2.75
CA ALA A 50 1.25 10.94 -1.53
C ALA A 50 2.13 11.13 -0.28
N ALA A 51 3.37 10.67 -0.32
CA ALA A 51 4.32 10.85 0.77
C ALA A 51 4.67 12.34 0.98
N SER A 52 4.77 13.11 -0.11
CA SER A 52 5.00 14.56 -0.08
C SER A 52 3.79 15.34 0.46
N GLU A 53 2.57 14.94 0.10
CA GLU A 53 1.35 15.51 0.69
C GLU A 53 1.25 15.20 2.20
N ALA A 54 1.68 14.00 2.60
CA ALA A 54 1.76 13.56 3.99
C ALA A 54 3.08 13.95 4.70
N ASN A 55 3.88 14.87 4.16
CA ASN A 55 5.25 15.17 4.63
C ASN A 55 5.33 15.69 6.08
N LYS A 56 4.22 16.15 6.68
CA LYS A 56 4.20 16.46 8.12
C LYS A 56 4.21 15.21 9.01
N HIS A 57 3.69 14.09 8.50
CA HIS A 57 3.50 12.84 9.26
C HIS A 57 4.48 11.75 8.84
N VAL A 58 4.90 11.70 7.57
CA VAL A 58 5.84 10.70 7.05
C VAL A 58 7.17 10.69 7.82
N PRO A 59 7.85 11.83 8.08
CA PRO A 59 9.11 11.83 8.83
C PRO A 59 8.94 11.34 10.28
N LEU A 60 7.80 11.66 10.91
CA LEU A 60 7.47 11.19 12.25
C LEU A 60 7.29 9.68 12.27
N TYR A 61 6.58 9.12 11.28
CA TYR A 61 6.38 7.68 11.17
C TYR A 61 7.64 6.93 10.77
N MET A 62 8.50 7.51 9.94
CA MET A 62 9.84 6.98 9.65
C MET A 62 10.71 6.96 10.91
N LYS A 63 10.72 8.05 11.69
CA LYS A 63 11.46 8.11 12.97
C LYS A 63 10.95 7.09 13.99
N LYS A 64 9.66 6.73 13.93
CA LYS A 64 9.05 5.69 14.75
C LYS A 64 9.21 4.27 14.19
N ASN A 65 9.97 4.08 13.10
CA ASN A 65 10.11 2.80 12.38
C ASN A 65 8.77 2.19 11.90
N LEU A 66 7.75 3.03 11.67
CA LEU A 66 6.43 2.61 11.16
C LEU A 66 6.36 2.65 9.63
N LEU A 67 7.20 3.46 8.99
CA LEU A 67 7.32 3.55 7.53
C LEU A 67 8.76 3.29 7.11
N LYS A 68 8.92 2.55 6.02
CA LYS A 68 10.20 2.31 5.37
C LYS A 68 10.16 2.89 3.96
N LYS A 69 11.14 3.72 3.63
CA LYS A 69 11.32 4.25 2.28
C LYS A 69 12.06 3.22 1.44
N PHE A 70 11.61 3.03 0.22
CA PHE A 70 12.28 2.26 -0.82
C PHE A 70 12.46 3.15 -2.04
N ASP A 71 13.65 3.13 -2.64
CA ASP A 71 13.94 3.97 -3.80
C ASP A 71 13.67 3.23 -5.12
N SER A 72 13.43 1.91 -5.08
CA SER A 72 13.13 1.11 -6.26
C SER A 72 12.12 0.00 -6.00
N LEU A 73 11.37 -0.38 -7.04
CA LEU A 73 10.44 -1.50 -6.99
C LEU A 73 11.09 -2.82 -6.58
N PRO A 74 12.28 -3.21 -7.09
CA PRO A 74 12.94 -4.44 -6.66
C PRO A 74 13.24 -4.48 -5.16
N GLN A 75 13.58 -3.34 -4.54
CA GLN A 75 13.80 -3.28 -3.09
C GLN A 75 12.50 -3.48 -2.30
N LEU A 76 11.41 -2.86 -2.76
CA LEU A 76 10.08 -3.05 -2.18
C LEU A 76 9.64 -4.52 -2.32
N THR A 77 9.76 -5.09 -3.51
CA THR A 77 9.43 -6.49 -3.79
C THR A 77 10.25 -7.43 -2.91
N GLY A 78 11.57 -7.22 -2.80
CA GLY A 78 12.42 -8.03 -1.93
C GLY A 78 12.01 -7.95 -0.44
N TRP A 79 11.62 -6.76 0.02
CA TRP A 79 11.13 -6.59 1.39
C TRP A 79 9.77 -7.28 1.63
N MET A 80 8.86 -7.21 0.65
CA MET A 80 7.57 -7.92 0.71
C MET A 80 7.76 -9.44 0.61
N ALA A 81 8.69 -9.91 -0.24
CA ALA A 81 9.04 -11.31 -0.41
C ALA A 81 9.57 -11.94 0.89
N ALA A 82 10.32 -11.17 1.70
CA ALA A 82 10.79 -11.65 3.00
C ALA A 82 9.66 -11.91 4.00
N ARG A 83 8.46 -11.35 3.77
CA ARG A 83 7.29 -11.46 4.65
C ARG A 83 6.22 -12.38 4.07
N GLY A 84 6.35 -12.79 2.81
CA GLY A 84 5.34 -13.58 2.11
C GLY A 84 5.65 -13.92 0.67
N SER A 85 4.70 -14.56 0.01
CA SER A 85 4.80 -14.88 -1.41
C SER A 85 4.29 -13.71 -2.24
N ILE A 86 5.22 -12.87 -2.72
CA ILE A 86 4.91 -11.79 -3.66
C ILE A 86 5.13 -12.25 -5.10
N ASP A 87 4.22 -11.82 -5.98
CA ASP A 87 4.38 -11.93 -7.42
C ASP A 87 4.69 -10.55 -7.99
N GLU A 88 5.92 -10.38 -8.50
CA GLU A 88 6.39 -9.10 -9.06
C GLU A 88 5.53 -8.63 -10.23
N LEU A 89 4.98 -9.56 -11.02
CA LEU A 89 4.12 -9.23 -12.15
C LEU A 89 2.80 -8.64 -11.67
N VAL A 90 2.24 -9.21 -10.59
CA VAL A 90 1.00 -8.71 -9.97
C VAL A 90 1.24 -7.33 -9.37
N LEU A 91 2.33 -7.13 -8.65
CA LEU A 91 2.66 -5.83 -8.06
C LEU A 91 2.83 -4.77 -9.16
N SER A 92 3.65 -5.05 -10.18
CA SER A 92 3.90 -4.11 -11.27
C SER A 92 2.61 -3.73 -12.00
N SER A 93 1.79 -4.72 -12.35
CA SER A 93 0.49 -4.50 -13.00
C SER A 93 -0.45 -3.67 -12.13
N THR A 94 -0.45 -3.92 -10.82
CA THR A 94 -1.27 -3.18 -9.84
C THR A 94 -0.87 -1.71 -9.78
N LEU A 95 0.44 -1.42 -9.76
CA LEU A 95 0.96 -0.06 -9.73
C LEU A 95 0.71 0.68 -11.05
N GLN A 96 0.91 0.01 -12.17
CA GLN A 96 0.61 0.58 -13.49
C GLN A 96 -0.87 0.94 -13.61
N ARG A 97 -1.76 0.03 -13.18
CA ARG A 97 -3.21 0.28 -13.16
C ARG A 97 -3.56 1.46 -12.27
N TYR A 98 -3.03 1.49 -11.05
CA TYR A 98 -3.27 2.60 -10.12
C TYR A 98 -2.81 3.94 -10.68
N ASN A 99 -1.63 4.00 -11.28
CA ASN A 99 -1.13 5.23 -11.90
C ASN A 99 -1.97 5.65 -13.11
N ALA A 100 -2.46 4.70 -13.91
CA ALA A 100 -3.36 5.00 -15.03
C ALA A 100 -4.72 5.51 -14.53
N ASP A 101 -5.28 4.91 -13.47
CA ASP A 101 -6.53 5.37 -12.86
C ASP A 101 -6.37 6.77 -12.26
N ALA A 102 -5.22 7.07 -11.64
CA ALA A 102 -4.90 8.38 -11.08
C ALA A 102 -4.62 9.47 -12.13
N GLN A 103 -4.36 9.10 -13.40
CA GLN A 103 -4.21 10.05 -14.51
C GLN A 103 -5.53 10.32 -15.24
N ASN A 104 -6.50 9.41 -15.14
CA ASN A 104 -7.80 9.51 -15.82
C ASN A 104 -8.92 10.13 -14.97
N GLY A 105 -8.65 10.48 -13.71
CA GLY A 105 -9.55 11.19 -12.80
C GLY A 105 -8.97 12.53 -12.38
#